data_AF-A0A453BLA8-F1
#
_entry.id   AF-A0A453BLA8-F1
#
_cell.length_a   1.000
_cell.length_b   1.000
_cell.length_c   1.000
_cell.angle_alpha   90.00
_cell.angle_beta   90.00
_cell.angle_gamma   90.00
#
_symmetry.space_group_name_H-M   'P 1'
#
loop_
_entity.id
_entity.type
_entity.pdbx_description
1 polymer ?
#
loop_
_entity_poly.entity_id
_entity_poly.type
_entity_poly.pdbx_seq_one_letter_code
_entity_poly.pdbx_strand_id
1 'polypeptide(L)'
;MEPLVSLPGALKQAGTRRPCTGCSVKDLCLVSKQGSIAEVESALALIKKNGGSIDGRNAFGLGALHLATWRNHLPIVRRLLDAGANPDARDGESGWSSLHRALHFGHLCIAGVLLQFGASLNLEDTKGRTPIDLLSGPVSQTNGDSPNSVATEVFSWGSGTNYQLGTGNAHIQKLPCKVDALHGSYIKTVAASKFHSVAVSSDGELYTWGFGRGGRLGHPDIQR
;
A
#
# COMPACT_ATOMS: atom_id res chain seq x y z
N MET A 1 28.61 73.45 -31.87
CA MET A 1 29.52 72.27 -31.87
C MET A 1 29.98 72.14 -30.44
N GLU A 2 29.16 71.48 -29.62
CA GLU A 2 29.38 71.33 -28.18
C GLU A 2 30.35 70.17 -27.90
N PRO A 3 31.26 70.32 -26.93
CA PRO A 3 31.75 69.17 -26.20
C PRO A 3 31.62 69.32 -24.66
N LEU A 4 31.77 68.17 -24.00
CA LEU A 4 31.95 67.90 -22.56
C LEU A 4 30.71 67.86 -21.64
N VAL A 5 30.28 66.63 -21.35
CA VAL A 5 29.98 66.19 -19.98
C VAL A 5 30.50 64.76 -19.76
N SER A 6 31.25 64.55 -18.68
CA SER A 6 31.63 63.24 -18.14
C SER A 6 30.69 62.85 -17.00
N LEU A 7 30.38 61.55 -16.84
CA LEU A 7 29.95 60.95 -15.57
C LEU A 7 30.31 59.44 -15.54
N PRO A 8 30.62 58.85 -14.37
CA PRO A 8 31.17 57.49 -14.25
C PRO A 8 30.08 56.41 -14.18
N GLY A 9 30.30 55.31 -14.90
CA GLY A 9 29.49 54.09 -14.79
C GLY A 9 29.80 53.34 -13.50
N ALA A 10 28.83 53.29 -12.59
CA ALA A 10 28.86 52.42 -11.42
C ALA A 10 28.59 50.96 -11.83
N LEU A 11 29.57 50.09 -11.62
CA LEU A 11 29.44 48.64 -11.65
C LEU A 11 28.48 48.19 -10.53
N LYS A 12 27.22 47.90 -10.87
CA LYS A 12 26.39 47.04 -10.03
C LYS A 12 26.76 45.59 -10.31
N GLN A 13 27.51 44.99 -9.39
CA GLN A 13 27.68 43.55 -9.30
C GLN A 13 26.30 42.90 -9.28
N ALA A 14 25.98 42.19 -10.36
CA ALA A 14 24.90 41.23 -10.39
C ALA A 14 25.27 40.13 -9.39
N GLY A 15 24.68 40.18 -8.20
CA GLY A 15 24.72 39.09 -7.25
C GLY A 15 24.21 37.84 -7.96
N THR A 16 25.11 36.89 -8.19
CA THR A 16 24.79 35.55 -8.62
C THR A 16 23.87 34.94 -7.58
N ARG A 17 22.55 35.06 -7.79
CA ARG A 17 21.57 34.23 -7.09
C ARG A 17 21.90 32.79 -7.46
N ARG A 18 22.58 32.10 -6.56
CA ARG A 18 22.68 30.63 -6.58
C ARG A 18 21.25 30.10 -6.78
N PRO A 19 21.02 29.13 -7.68
CA PRO A 19 19.75 28.45 -7.68
C PRO A 19 19.67 27.71 -6.34
N CYS A 20 18.78 28.16 -5.46
CA CYS A 20 18.34 27.36 -4.33
C CYS A 20 17.73 26.09 -4.94
N THR A 21 18.47 25.00 -4.97
CA THR A 21 17.95 23.69 -5.36
C THR A 21 17.05 23.22 -4.24
N GLY A 22 15.84 23.78 -4.17
CA GLY A 22 14.82 23.36 -3.24
C GLY A 22 14.40 21.95 -3.60
N CYS A 23 14.42 21.02 -2.63
CA CYS A 23 13.73 19.74 -2.79
C CYS A 23 12.31 20.07 -3.19
N SER A 24 11.95 19.67 -4.40
CA SER A 24 10.59 19.67 -4.84
C SER A 24 9.89 18.42 -4.31
N VAL A 25 8.57 18.47 -4.28
CA VAL A 25 7.72 17.28 -4.08
C VAL A 25 8.13 16.13 -5.03
N LYS A 26 8.67 16.43 -6.22
CA LYS A 26 9.17 15.43 -7.15
C LYS A 26 10.34 14.64 -6.57
N ASP A 27 11.21 15.28 -5.80
CA ASP A 27 12.39 14.66 -5.20
C ASP A 27 11.99 13.70 -4.08
N LEU A 28 11.06 14.09 -3.19
CA LEU A 28 10.53 13.20 -2.16
C LEU A 28 9.82 11.98 -2.75
N CYS A 29 8.97 12.18 -3.77
CA CYS A 29 8.30 11.09 -4.46
C CYS A 29 9.29 10.14 -5.14
N LEU A 30 10.36 10.66 -5.74
CA LEU A 30 11.40 9.86 -6.38
C LEU A 30 12.16 9.00 -5.37
N VAL A 31 12.67 9.59 -4.28
CA VAL A 31 13.42 8.84 -3.26
C VAL A 31 12.52 7.87 -2.49
N SER A 32 11.22 8.15 -2.34
CA SER A 32 10.28 7.21 -1.71
C SER A 32 10.00 5.97 -2.58
N LYS A 33 10.21 6.07 -3.89
CA LYS A 33 10.01 4.96 -4.83
C LYS A 33 11.21 4.01 -4.91
N GLN A 34 12.43 4.55 -4.79
CA GLN A 34 13.66 3.82 -5.13
C GLN A 34 14.83 4.06 -4.17
N GLY A 35 14.77 5.12 -3.36
CA GLY A 35 15.87 5.57 -2.50
C GLY A 35 15.96 4.85 -1.16
N SER A 36 17.03 5.15 -0.45
CA SER A 36 17.28 4.69 0.92
C SER A 36 16.54 5.56 1.95
N ILE A 37 16.42 5.07 3.19
CA ILE A 37 15.85 5.85 4.31
C ILE A 37 16.62 7.17 4.51
N ALA A 38 17.94 7.17 4.33
CA ALA A 38 18.77 8.37 4.51
C ALA A 38 18.45 9.47 3.47
N GLU A 39 18.13 9.09 2.24
CA GLU A 39 17.71 10.03 1.19
C GLU A 39 16.31 10.58 1.46
N VAL A 40 15.40 9.73 1.96
CA VAL A 40 14.06 10.17 2.40
C VAL A 40 14.16 11.17 3.54
N GLU A 41 14.99 10.91 4.56
CA GLU A 41 15.25 11.83 5.67
C GLU A 41 15.80 13.18 5.18
N SER A 42 16.77 13.13 4.26
CA SER A 42 17.35 14.35 3.67
C SER A 42 16.30 15.16 2.91
N ALA A 43 15.43 14.49 2.15
CA ALA A 43 14.34 15.14 1.43
C ALA A 43 13.28 15.74 2.38
N LEU A 44 12.90 15.01 3.43
CA LEU A 44 11.97 15.49 4.46
C LEU A 44 12.52 16.70 5.21
N ALA A 45 13.79 16.69 5.58
CA ALA A 45 14.45 17.82 6.22
C ALA A 45 14.44 19.08 5.33
N LEU A 46 14.68 18.91 4.03
CA LEU A 46 14.65 20.02 3.08
C LEU A 46 13.23 20.57 2.84
N ILE A 47 12.22 19.68 2.80
CA ILE A 47 10.81 20.08 2.73
C ILE A 47 10.42 20.88 3.97
N LYS A 48 10.79 20.42 5.16
CA LYS A 48 10.52 21.14 6.42
C LYS A 48 11.18 22.52 6.45
N LYS A 49 12.43 22.61 5.99
CA LYS A 49 13.17 23.88 5.91
C LYS A 49 12.52 24.88 4.94
N ASN A 50 11.98 24.39 3.84
CA ASN A 50 11.39 25.22 2.79
C ASN A 50 9.88 25.45 2.97
N GLY A 51 9.26 24.89 4.01
CA GLY A 51 7.81 24.97 4.23
C GLY A 51 6.97 24.21 3.18
N GLY A 52 7.54 23.17 2.58
CA GLY A 52 6.84 22.34 1.60
C GLY A 52 5.85 21.36 2.26
N SER A 53 4.92 20.83 1.47
CA SER A 53 3.98 19.79 1.92
C SER A 53 4.55 18.39 1.69
N ILE A 54 4.52 17.54 2.72
CA ILE A 54 4.89 16.12 2.66
C ILE A 54 3.89 15.34 1.77
N ASP A 55 2.63 15.75 1.77
CA ASP A 55 1.54 15.11 1.02
C ASP A 55 1.43 15.62 -0.44
N GLY A 56 2.43 16.40 -0.87
CA GLY A 56 2.52 16.86 -2.25
C GLY A 56 2.49 15.68 -3.24
N ARG A 57 1.88 15.91 -4.40
CA ARG A 57 1.75 14.90 -5.47
C ARG A 57 2.68 15.19 -6.63
N ASN A 58 3.17 14.14 -7.28
CA ASN A 58 3.90 14.25 -8.54
C ASN A 58 2.95 14.46 -9.73
N ALA A 59 3.49 14.49 -10.95
CA ALA A 59 2.71 14.68 -12.19
C ALA A 59 1.68 13.58 -12.48
N PHE A 60 1.79 12.42 -11.83
CA PHE A 60 0.84 11.31 -11.93
C PHE A 60 -0.22 11.35 -10.82
N GLY A 61 -0.27 12.43 -10.03
CA GLY A 61 -1.20 12.53 -8.90
C GLY A 61 -0.84 11.63 -7.72
N LEU A 62 0.39 11.12 -7.63
CA LEU A 62 0.83 10.25 -6.54
C LEU A 62 1.71 11.01 -5.53
N GLY A 63 1.39 10.87 -4.25
CA GLY A 63 2.25 11.30 -3.14
C GLY A 63 3.31 10.26 -2.75
N ALA A 64 4.26 10.67 -1.93
CA ALA A 64 5.37 9.83 -1.45
C ALA A 64 4.90 8.54 -0.76
N LEU A 65 3.87 8.65 0.10
CA LEU A 65 3.32 7.51 0.85
C LEU A 65 2.71 6.45 -0.07
N HIS A 66 2.04 6.87 -1.15
CA HIS A 66 1.49 5.95 -2.16
C HIS A 66 2.59 5.15 -2.86
N LEU A 67 3.68 5.81 -3.22
CA LEU A 67 4.82 5.20 -3.93
C LEU A 67 5.55 4.21 -3.02
N ALA A 68 5.84 4.58 -1.77
CA ALA A 68 6.44 3.70 -0.79
C ALA A 68 5.55 2.47 -0.51
N THR A 69 4.24 2.67 -0.41
CA THR A 69 3.25 1.59 -0.23
C THR A 69 3.20 0.65 -1.43
N TRP A 70 3.20 1.19 -2.66
CA TRP A 70 3.21 0.39 -3.88
C TRP A 70 4.43 -0.53 -3.97
N ARG A 71 5.58 -0.05 -3.50
CA ARG A 71 6.84 -0.79 -3.49
C ARG A 71 6.99 -1.75 -2.31
N ASN A 72 6.00 -1.80 -1.42
CA ASN A 72 6.03 -2.55 -0.17
C ASN A 72 7.23 -2.18 0.73
N HIS A 73 7.66 -0.91 0.73
CA HIS A 73 8.79 -0.42 1.52
C HIS A 73 8.36 0.04 2.92
N LEU A 74 8.09 -0.94 3.80
CA LEU A 74 7.64 -0.70 5.17
C LEU A 74 8.49 0.32 5.96
N PRO A 75 9.84 0.31 5.92
CA PRO A 75 10.62 1.29 6.68
C PRO A 75 10.39 2.73 6.21
N ILE A 76 10.27 2.96 4.91
CA ILE A 76 10.00 4.29 4.34
C ILE A 76 8.57 4.72 4.67
N VAL A 77 7.59 3.80 4.60
CA VAL A 77 6.20 4.08 4.98
C VAL A 77 6.12 4.57 6.43
N ARG A 78 6.72 3.84 7.38
CA ARG A 78 6.78 4.26 8.79
C ARG A 78 7.41 5.64 8.92
N ARG A 79 8.53 5.86 8.22
CA ARG A 79 9.26 7.12 8.27
C ARG A 79 8.45 8.33 7.80
N LEU A 80 7.73 8.17 6.69
CA LEU A 80 6.84 9.20 6.15
C LEU A 80 5.68 9.50 7.11
N LEU A 81 5.06 8.47 7.69
CA LEU A 81 3.96 8.63 8.64
C LEU A 81 4.41 9.30 9.94
N ASP A 82 5.54 8.89 10.50
CA ASP A 82 6.14 9.53 11.67
C ASP A 82 6.58 10.98 11.39
N ALA A 83 6.84 11.33 10.13
CA ALA A 83 7.10 12.70 9.71
C ALA A 83 5.82 13.54 9.53
N GLY A 84 4.64 12.94 9.73
CA GLY A 84 3.33 13.59 9.65
C GLY A 84 2.66 13.49 8.28
N ALA A 85 3.05 12.55 7.42
CA ALA A 85 2.31 12.29 6.19
C ALA A 85 0.87 11.86 6.50
N ASN A 86 -0.11 12.43 5.79
CA ASN A 86 -1.50 12.09 5.98
C ASN A 86 -1.80 10.68 5.42
N PRO A 87 -2.19 9.70 6.26
CA PRO A 87 -2.47 8.34 5.81
C PRO A 87 -3.68 8.26 4.85
N ASP A 88 -4.61 9.22 4.95
CA ASP A 88 -5.83 9.33 4.15
C ASP A 88 -5.66 10.26 2.94
N ALA A 89 -4.44 10.74 2.67
CA ALA A 89 -4.15 11.46 1.44
C ALA A 89 -4.57 10.60 0.23
N ARG A 90 -5.37 11.19 -0.67
CA ARG A 90 -5.89 10.51 -1.86
C ARG A 90 -5.01 10.77 -3.08
N ASP A 91 -4.83 9.77 -3.92
CA ASP A 91 -4.22 9.97 -5.24
C ASP A 91 -5.13 10.76 -6.19
N GLY A 92 -4.56 11.20 -7.31
CA GLY A 92 -5.27 12.02 -8.31
C GLY A 92 -6.09 11.22 -9.33
N GLU A 93 -5.88 9.91 -9.44
CA GLU A 93 -6.47 9.09 -10.52
C GLU A 93 -7.66 8.27 -10.04
N SER A 94 -7.46 7.46 -9.00
CA SER A 94 -8.49 6.56 -8.47
C SER A 94 -9.15 7.14 -7.21
N GLY A 95 -8.60 8.23 -6.66
CA GLY A 95 -8.95 8.72 -5.34
C GLY A 95 -8.57 7.73 -4.24
N TRP A 96 -7.60 6.85 -4.49
CA TRP A 96 -7.14 5.84 -3.53
C TRP A 96 -6.25 6.47 -2.48
N SER A 97 -6.43 6.08 -1.23
CA SER A 97 -5.42 6.29 -0.18
C SER A 97 -4.34 5.20 -0.23
N SER A 98 -3.31 5.36 0.60
CA SER A 98 -2.30 4.32 0.75
C SER A 98 -2.88 3.02 1.31
N LEU A 99 -3.95 3.07 2.12
CA LEU A 99 -4.60 1.87 2.66
C LEU A 99 -5.30 1.05 1.57
N HIS A 100 -6.02 1.70 0.65
CA HIS A 100 -6.60 1.02 -0.52
C HIS A 100 -5.55 0.21 -1.28
N ARG A 101 -4.39 0.84 -1.51
CA ARG A 101 -3.29 0.24 -2.24
C ARG A 101 -2.67 -0.92 -1.45
N ALA A 102 -2.44 -0.73 -0.15
CA ALA A 102 -1.91 -1.78 0.71
C ALA A 102 -2.81 -3.02 0.70
N LEU A 103 -4.13 -2.84 0.84
CA LEU A 103 -5.10 -3.94 0.84
C LEU A 103 -5.24 -4.59 -0.54
N HIS A 104 -5.35 -3.81 -1.61
CA HIS A 104 -5.45 -4.32 -2.98
C HIS A 104 -4.24 -5.18 -3.41
N PHE A 105 -3.03 -4.85 -2.93
CA PHE A 105 -1.80 -5.62 -3.23
C PHE A 105 -1.46 -6.64 -2.13
N GLY A 106 -2.25 -6.75 -1.07
CA GLY A 106 -1.99 -7.67 0.05
C GLY A 106 -0.74 -7.32 0.88
N HIS A 107 -0.38 -6.04 0.96
CA HIS A 107 0.72 -5.53 1.79
C HIS A 107 0.26 -5.37 3.25
N LEU A 108 -0.10 -6.49 3.90
CA LEU A 108 -0.75 -6.50 5.21
C LEU A 108 0.06 -5.79 6.31
N CYS A 109 1.39 -5.94 6.31
CA CYS A 109 2.25 -5.24 7.28
C CYS A 109 2.17 -3.72 7.14
N ILE A 110 2.07 -3.21 5.91
CA ILE A 110 1.89 -1.78 5.64
C ILE A 110 0.46 -1.35 5.99
N ALA A 111 -0.56 -2.15 5.66
CA ALA A 111 -1.93 -1.87 6.05
C ALA A 111 -2.06 -1.75 7.58
N GLY A 112 -1.46 -2.66 8.34
CA GLY A 112 -1.43 -2.60 9.80
C GLY A 112 -0.75 -1.32 10.32
N VAL A 113 0.36 -0.91 9.72
CA VAL A 113 0.99 0.37 10.07
C VAL A 113 0.11 1.56 9.71
N LEU A 114 -0.48 1.62 8.53
CA LEU A 114 -1.38 2.71 8.13
C LEU A 114 -2.55 2.85 9.11
N LEU A 115 -3.16 1.74 9.53
CA LEU A 115 -4.22 1.71 10.53
C LEU A 115 -3.74 2.20 11.91
N GLN A 116 -2.54 1.81 12.34
CA GLN A 116 -1.92 2.32 13.58
C GLN A 116 -1.75 3.85 13.55
N PHE A 117 -1.54 4.42 12.36
CA PHE A 117 -1.44 5.87 12.16
C PHE A 117 -2.78 6.53 11.81
N GLY A 118 -3.90 5.82 11.98
CA GLY A 118 -5.24 6.38 11.85
C GLY A 118 -5.82 6.41 10.43
N ALA A 119 -5.28 5.62 9.49
CA ALA A 119 -5.91 5.46 8.17
C ALA A 119 -7.36 4.98 8.29
N SER A 120 -8.27 5.61 7.57
CA SER A 120 -9.70 5.28 7.62
C SER A 120 -10.03 4.06 6.76
N LEU A 121 -10.77 3.11 7.35
CA LEU A 121 -11.36 1.96 6.66
C LEU A 121 -12.64 2.32 5.90
N ASN A 122 -13.21 3.51 6.12
CA ASN A 122 -14.46 3.94 5.51
C ASN A 122 -14.24 5.00 4.42
N LEU A 123 -12.98 5.30 4.07
CA LEU A 123 -12.67 6.29 3.05
C LEU A 123 -12.98 5.73 1.67
N GLU A 124 -13.99 6.27 0.99
CA GLU A 124 -14.38 5.79 -0.34
C GLU A 124 -13.48 6.34 -1.45
N ASP A 125 -13.18 5.51 -2.45
CA ASP A 125 -12.53 5.88 -3.70
C ASP A 125 -13.47 6.61 -4.68
N THR A 126 -13.01 6.94 -5.91
CA THR A 126 -13.86 7.62 -6.91
C THR A 126 -15.02 6.76 -7.42
N LYS A 127 -15.02 5.45 -7.10
CA LYS A 127 -16.08 4.50 -7.45
C LYS A 127 -16.94 4.11 -6.25
N GLY A 128 -16.81 4.82 -5.12
CA GLY A 128 -17.57 4.52 -3.90
C GLY A 128 -17.12 3.26 -3.17
N ARG A 129 -15.92 2.74 -3.46
CA ARG A 129 -15.38 1.55 -2.78
C ARG A 129 -14.51 1.97 -1.62
N THR A 130 -14.68 1.32 -0.49
CA THR A 130 -13.80 1.44 0.67
C THR A 130 -12.51 0.62 0.48
N PRO A 131 -11.47 0.81 1.31
CA PRO A 131 -10.27 -0.02 1.26
C PRO A 131 -10.58 -1.52 1.44
N ILE A 132 -11.56 -1.86 2.29
CA ILE A 132 -11.93 -3.26 2.57
C ILE A 132 -12.60 -3.94 1.36
N ASP A 133 -13.34 -3.18 0.54
CA ASP A 133 -13.93 -3.69 -0.71
C ASP A 133 -12.87 -4.13 -1.74
N LEU A 134 -11.60 -3.78 -1.52
CA LEU A 134 -10.47 -4.18 -2.37
C LEU A 134 -9.70 -5.41 -1.85
N LEU A 135 -10.02 -5.91 -0.64
CA LEU A 135 -9.41 -7.13 -0.10
C LEU A 135 -9.91 -8.37 -0.83
N SER A 136 -11.21 -8.41 -1.16
CA SER A 136 -11.85 -9.49 -1.92
C SER A 136 -12.82 -8.89 -2.93
N GLY A 137 -13.08 -9.56 -4.05
CA GLY A 137 -14.29 -9.26 -4.83
C GLY A 137 -15.54 -9.45 -3.96
N PRO A 138 -16.74 -9.03 -4.40
CA PRO A 138 -17.97 -9.28 -3.65
C PRO A 138 -18.08 -10.77 -3.35
N VAL A 139 -17.90 -11.15 -2.07
CA VAL A 139 -18.17 -12.51 -1.61
C VAL A 139 -19.64 -12.48 -1.21
N SER A 140 -20.53 -12.83 -2.13
CA SER A 140 -21.92 -13.12 -1.77
C SER A 140 -21.89 -14.32 -0.82
N GLN A 141 -22.05 -14.08 0.47
CA GLN A 141 -22.33 -15.15 1.43
C GLN A 141 -23.67 -15.76 1.03
N THR A 142 -23.65 -17.00 0.56
CA THR A 142 -24.85 -17.80 0.29
C THR A 142 -25.10 -18.85 1.38
N ASN A 143 -24.35 -18.82 2.48
CA ASN A 143 -24.62 -19.71 3.60
C ASN A 143 -25.83 -19.16 4.36
N GLY A 144 -26.85 -20.00 4.54
CA GLY A 144 -28.09 -19.62 5.22
C GLY A 144 -27.80 -18.88 6.52
N ASP A 145 -28.48 -17.74 6.70
CA ASP A 145 -28.29 -16.67 7.71
C ASP A 145 -28.45 -17.11 9.19
N SER A 146 -28.28 -18.39 9.50
CA SER A 146 -28.33 -18.89 10.86
C SER A 146 -27.00 -18.61 11.56
N PRO A 147 -26.99 -17.95 12.74
CA PRO A 147 -25.77 -17.57 13.47
C PRO A 147 -24.89 -18.77 13.93
N ASN A 148 -25.40 -20.00 13.80
CA ASN A 148 -24.69 -21.25 14.09
C ASN A 148 -24.34 -22.07 12.83
N SER A 149 -24.49 -21.51 11.63
CA SER A 149 -24.15 -22.21 10.39
C SER A 149 -22.64 -22.37 10.26
N VAL A 150 -22.19 -23.60 9.99
CA VAL A 150 -20.78 -23.96 9.74
C VAL A 150 -20.68 -24.74 8.44
N ALA A 151 -19.60 -24.54 7.70
CA ALA A 151 -19.27 -25.34 6.52
C ALA A 151 -18.31 -26.47 6.90
N THR A 152 -18.59 -27.69 6.45
CA THR A 152 -17.71 -28.86 6.64
C THR A 152 -16.77 -29.08 5.45
N GLU A 153 -17.01 -28.35 4.36
CA GLU A 153 -16.23 -28.45 3.13
C GLU A 153 -15.96 -27.05 2.58
N VAL A 154 -14.71 -26.82 2.19
CA VAL A 154 -14.28 -25.59 1.53
C VAL A 154 -13.77 -25.97 0.16
N PHE A 155 -14.28 -25.28 -0.86
CA PHE A 155 -13.87 -25.45 -2.24
C PHE A 155 -13.21 -24.16 -2.74
N SER A 156 -12.20 -24.32 -3.59
CA SER A 156 -11.54 -23.22 -4.28
C SER A 156 -11.35 -23.59 -5.75
N TRP A 157 -11.32 -22.59 -6.62
CA TRP A 157 -11.07 -22.76 -8.05
C TRP A 157 -10.50 -21.45 -8.62
N GLY A 158 -9.95 -21.53 -9.83
CA GLY A 158 -9.27 -20.41 -10.50
C GLY A 158 -7.78 -20.65 -10.63
N SER A 159 -6.96 -19.61 -10.43
CA SER A 159 -5.51 -19.71 -10.60
C SER A 159 -4.81 -20.22 -9.34
N GLY A 160 -4.16 -21.39 -9.42
CA GLY A 160 -3.34 -21.94 -8.35
C GLY A 160 -1.98 -21.28 -8.18
N THR A 161 -1.60 -20.29 -9.00
CA THR A 161 -0.28 -19.64 -8.91
C THR A 161 0.01 -19.23 -7.45
N ASN A 162 1.20 -19.54 -6.93
CA ASN A 162 1.57 -19.31 -5.54
C ASN A 162 0.69 -20.04 -4.50
N TYR A 163 0.08 -21.18 -4.84
CA TYR A 163 -0.69 -22.03 -3.93
C TYR A 163 -1.91 -21.33 -3.29
N GLN A 164 -2.44 -20.28 -3.93
CA GLN A 164 -3.53 -19.44 -3.41
C GLN A 164 -4.86 -20.16 -3.24
N LEU A 165 -5.02 -21.29 -3.94
CA LEU A 165 -6.18 -22.15 -3.82
C LEU A 165 -6.14 -23.04 -2.57
N GLY A 166 -4.95 -23.31 -2.01
CA GLY A 166 -4.85 -24.16 -0.80
C GLY A 166 -5.03 -25.66 -1.07
N THR A 167 -5.23 -26.06 -2.32
CA THR A 167 -5.43 -27.44 -2.78
C THR A 167 -4.11 -28.21 -2.97
N GLY A 168 -3.04 -27.78 -2.33
CA GLY A 168 -1.73 -28.44 -2.38
C GLY A 168 -0.95 -28.36 -3.71
N ASN A 169 -1.45 -27.65 -4.72
CA ASN A 169 -0.81 -27.49 -6.03
C ASN A 169 -0.91 -26.06 -6.57
N ALA A 170 -0.11 -25.75 -7.60
CA ALA A 170 -0.04 -24.42 -8.20
C ALA A 170 -0.77 -24.30 -9.56
N HIS A 171 -1.59 -25.28 -9.92
CA HIS A 171 -2.23 -25.36 -11.23
C HIS A 171 -3.53 -24.57 -11.31
N ILE A 172 -3.96 -24.23 -12.53
CA ILE A 172 -5.27 -23.65 -12.77
C ILE A 172 -6.33 -24.73 -12.57
N GLN A 173 -7.33 -24.44 -11.74
CA GLN A 173 -8.48 -25.31 -11.49
C GLN A 173 -9.72 -24.69 -12.10
N LYS A 174 -10.19 -25.30 -13.18
CA LYS A 174 -11.37 -24.83 -13.91
C LYS A 174 -12.68 -25.17 -13.20
N LEU A 175 -12.65 -26.14 -12.29
CA LEU A 175 -13.80 -26.61 -11.51
C LEU A 175 -13.49 -26.47 -10.02
N PRO A 176 -14.52 -26.31 -9.16
CA PRO A 176 -14.36 -26.34 -7.72
C PRO A 176 -13.58 -27.57 -7.25
N CYS A 177 -12.48 -27.34 -6.53
CA CYS A 177 -11.66 -28.38 -5.93
C CYS A 177 -11.66 -28.21 -4.42
N LYS A 178 -11.75 -29.34 -3.72
CA LYS A 178 -11.80 -29.36 -2.26
C LYS A 178 -10.44 -28.97 -1.69
N VAL A 179 -10.47 -28.12 -0.65
CA VAL A 179 -9.28 -27.80 0.15
C VAL A 179 -9.16 -28.89 1.22
N ASP A 180 -8.52 -30.00 0.88
CA ASP A 180 -8.45 -31.19 1.75
C ASP A 180 -7.82 -30.92 3.11
N ALA A 181 -6.95 -29.89 3.21
CA ALA A 181 -6.36 -29.46 4.47
C ALA A 181 -7.38 -28.98 5.52
N LEU A 182 -8.59 -28.60 5.10
CA LEU A 182 -9.67 -28.17 5.99
C LEU A 182 -10.70 -29.28 6.26
N HIS A 183 -10.47 -30.49 5.72
CA HIS A 183 -11.39 -31.60 5.92
C HIS A 183 -11.52 -31.98 7.40
N GLY A 184 -12.76 -32.17 7.85
CA GLY A 184 -13.07 -32.49 9.25
C GLY A 184 -13.11 -31.28 10.18
N SER A 185 -12.75 -30.08 9.68
CA SER A 185 -12.90 -28.83 10.42
C SER A 185 -14.26 -28.20 10.16
N TYR A 186 -14.85 -27.59 11.19
CA TYR A 186 -16.09 -26.83 11.08
C TYR A 186 -15.76 -25.37 10.79
N ILE A 187 -15.79 -24.96 9.52
CA ILE A 187 -15.38 -23.63 9.10
C ILE A 187 -16.53 -22.64 9.27
N LYS A 188 -16.28 -21.56 10.02
CA LYS A 188 -17.26 -20.51 10.31
C LYS A 188 -17.18 -19.35 9.32
N THR A 189 -15.97 -18.99 8.90
CA THR A 189 -15.75 -17.93 7.91
C THR A 189 -14.53 -18.21 7.06
N VAL A 190 -14.58 -17.75 5.81
CA VAL A 190 -13.47 -17.79 4.86
C VAL A 190 -13.33 -16.40 4.24
N ALA A 191 -12.09 -15.97 4.02
CA ALA A 191 -11.80 -14.76 3.25
C ALA A 191 -10.69 -15.06 2.25
N ALA A 192 -10.89 -14.63 1.00
CA ALA A 192 -9.92 -14.81 -0.07
C ALA A 192 -9.42 -13.44 -0.53
N SER A 193 -8.11 -13.28 -0.65
CA SER A 193 -7.47 -12.09 -1.20
C SER A 193 -6.73 -12.38 -2.50
N LYS A 194 -6.11 -11.35 -3.08
CA LYS A 194 -5.30 -11.45 -4.30
C LYS A 194 -4.13 -12.44 -4.22
N PHE A 195 -3.62 -12.76 -3.04
CA PHE A 195 -2.41 -13.58 -2.89
C PHE A 195 -2.46 -14.61 -1.76
N HIS A 196 -3.46 -14.55 -0.89
CA HIS A 196 -3.59 -15.43 0.26
C HIS A 196 -5.07 -15.55 0.63
N SER A 197 -5.40 -16.64 1.27
CA SER A 197 -6.74 -16.92 1.76
C SER A 197 -6.64 -17.42 3.18
N VAL A 198 -7.71 -17.18 3.95
CA VAL A 198 -7.80 -17.55 5.36
C VAL A 198 -9.14 -18.19 5.66
N ALA A 199 -9.14 -19.11 6.62
CA ALA A 199 -10.35 -19.70 7.19
C ALA A 199 -10.25 -19.75 8.71
N VAL A 200 -11.37 -19.55 9.39
CA VAL A 200 -11.48 -19.71 10.85
C VAL A 200 -12.53 -20.77 11.14
N SER A 201 -12.18 -21.76 11.96
CA SER A 201 -13.10 -22.80 12.41
C SER A 201 -13.87 -22.41 13.68
N SER A 202 -14.91 -23.17 14.00
CA SER A 202 -15.79 -22.90 15.15
C SER A 202 -15.11 -23.07 16.52
N ASP A 203 -14.00 -23.80 16.57
CA ASP A 203 -13.12 -23.97 17.73
C ASP A 203 -12.10 -22.84 17.89
N GLY A 204 -11.98 -21.94 16.91
CA GLY A 204 -11.07 -20.79 16.95
C GLY A 204 -9.73 -21.01 16.23
N GLU A 205 -9.52 -22.15 15.57
CA GLU A 205 -8.30 -22.37 14.79
C GLU A 205 -8.27 -21.50 13.52
N LEU A 206 -7.09 -20.95 13.22
CA LEU A 206 -6.84 -20.09 12.06
C LEU A 206 -6.02 -20.84 11.01
N TYR A 207 -6.56 -20.95 9.80
CA TYR A 207 -5.90 -21.55 8.65
C TYR A 207 -5.56 -20.47 7.63
N THR A 208 -4.34 -20.49 7.11
CA THR A 208 -3.84 -19.53 6.11
C THR A 208 -3.16 -20.28 4.97
N TRP A 209 -3.43 -19.90 3.72
CA TRP A 209 -2.75 -20.48 2.56
C TRP A 209 -2.52 -19.44 1.46
N GLY A 210 -1.61 -19.74 0.53
CA GLY A 210 -1.26 -18.87 -0.59
C GLY A 210 0.21 -18.49 -0.62
N PHE A 211 0.51 -17.26 -1.03
CA PHE A 211 1.88 -16.83 -1.28
C PHE A 211 2.64 -16.58 0.03
N GLY A 212 3.40 -17.58 0.49
CA GLY A 212 4.12 -17.59 1.77
C GLY A 212 5.33 -16.67 1.89
N ARG A 213 5.95 -16.28 0.78
CA ARG A 213 7.30 -15.67 0.76
C ARG A 213 7.43 -14.46 1.70
N GLY A 214 8.30 -14.57 2.70
CA GLY A 214 8.58 -13.50 3.65
C GLY A 214 7.66 -13.50 4.88
N GLY A 215 7.18 -14.67 5.31
CA GLY A 215 6.45 -14.85 6.57
C GLY A 215 5.01 -14.32 6.58
N ARG A 216 4.46 -14.03 5.39
CA ARG A 216 3.16 -13.36 5.21
C ARG A 216 1.95 -14.24 5.51
N LEU A 217 2.15 -15.52 5.78
CA LEU A 217 1.12 -16.45 6.24
C LEU A 217 1.15 -16.68 7.77
N GLY A 218 2.07 -16.05 8.51
CA GLY A 218 2.14 -16.20 9.97
C GLY A 218 2.78 -17.51 10.45
N HIS A 219 3.21 -18.38 9.55
CA HIS A 219 4.04 -19.55 9.83
C HIS A 219 5.36 -19.48 9.02
N PRO A 220 6.43 -20.19 9.46
CA PRO A 220 7.68 -20.26 8.71
C PRO A 220 7.43 -20.66 7.26
N ASP A 221 8.25 -20.16 6.34
CA ASP A 221 8.21 -20.60 4.95
C ASP A 221 8.35 -22.12 4.94
N ILE A 222 7.33 -22.83 4.47
CA ILE A 222 7.42 -24.28 4.27
C ILE A 222 8.42 -24.45 3.13
N GLN A 223 9.69 -24.67 3.49
CA GLN A 223 10.67 -25.24 2.58
C GLN A 223 10.11 -26.61 2.19
N ARG A 224 9.62 -26.71 0.96
CA ARG A 224 9.60 -27.98 0.24
C ARG A 224 10.88 -28.08 -0.55
#